data_AF-A0A967SDZ2-F1
#
_entry.id   AF-A0A967SDZ2-F1
#
_cell.length_a   1.000
_cell.length_b   1.000
_cell.length_c   1.000
_cell.angle_alpha   90.00
_cell.angle_beta   90.00
_cell.angle_gamma   90.00
#
_symmetry.space_group_name_H-M   'P 1'
#
loop_
_entity.id
_entity.type
_entity.pdbx_description
1 polymer ?
#
loop_
_entity_poly.entity_id
_entity_poly.type
_entity_poly.pdbx_seq_one_letter_code
_entity_poly.pdbx_strand_id
1 'polypeptide(L)' 'FCSVADPVEGLREVRRVVKPGGEVRLLEHVRPRNPILGKVFDWLSPLTRRVFGPEINRRTEENVRRAG' A
#
# COMPACT_ATOMS: atom_id res chain seq x y z
N PHE A 1 -0.41 -3.95 3.18
CA PHE A 1 -1.63 -3.81 2.35
C PHE A 1 -1.42 -4.21 0.88
N CYS A 2 -0.28 -4.84 0.55
CA CYS A 2 0.08 -5.22 -0.83
C CYS A 2 -1.00 -5.99 -1.62
N SER A 3 -1.77 -6.86 -0.96
CA SER A 3 -2.77 -7.73 -1.60
C SER A 3 -4.22 -7.29 -1.36
N VAL A 4 -4.43 -6.16 -0.68
CA VAL A 4 -5.78 -5.60 -0.46
C VAL A 4 -6.25 -4.96 -1.76
N ALA A 5 -7.47 -5.29 -2.21
CA ALA A 5 -8.01 -4.80 -3.47
C ALA A 5 -8.14 -3.26 -3.48
N ASP A 6 -8.86 -2.72 -2.48
CA ASP A 6 -8.94 -1.29 -2.22
C ASP A 6 -8.20 -0.93 -0.92
N PRO A 7 -6.96 -0.42 -1.01
CA PRO A 7 -6.19 -0.09 0.18
C PRO A 7 -6.72 1.13 0.93
N VAL A 8 -7.41 2.07 0.25
CA VAL A 8 -7.94 3.27 0.93
C VAL A 8 -9.13 2.88 1.77
N GLU A 9 -10.04 2.06 1.23
CA GLU A 9 -11.18 1.55 1.99
C GLU A 9 -10.74 0.66 3.17
N GLY A 10 -9.77 -0.23 2.94
CA GLY A 10 -9.21 -1.03 4.03
C GLY A 10 -8.55 -0.17 5.13
N LEU A 11 -7.91 0.95 4.78
CA LEU A 11 -7.33 1.87 5.76
C LEU A 11 -8.41 2.65 6.53
N ARG A 12 -9.53 3.01 5.89
CA ARG A 12 -10.69 3.60 6.60
C ARG A 12 -11.25 2.62 7.63
N GLU A 13 -11.31 1.34 7.29
CA GLU A 13 -11.77 0.31 8.21
C GLU A 13 -10.79 0.12 9.38
N VAL A 14 -9.47 0.13 9.11
CA VAL A 14 -8.45 0.13 10.18
C VAL A 14 -8.63 1.32 11.11
N ARG A 15 -8.88 2.52 10.57
CA ARG A 15 -9.18 3.72 11.38
C ARG A 15 -10.48 3.57 12.19
N ARG A 16 -11.51 2.93 11.64
CA ARG A 16 -12.80 2.70 12.33
C ARG A 16 -12.64 1.81 13.55
N VAL A 17 -11.77 0.80 13.48
CA VAL A 17 -11.62 -0.23 14.54
C VAL A 17 -10.50 0.04 15.54
N VAL A 18 -9.51 0.87 15.18
CA VAL A 18 -8.43 1.23 16.11
C VAL A 18 -9.01 2.06 17.27
N LYS A 19 -8.54 1.79 18.49
CA LYS A 19 -8.94 2.56 19.67
C LYS A 19 -8.51 4.03 19.52
N PRO A 20 -9.24 4.99 20.11
CA PRO A 20 -8.76 6.37 20.21
C PRO A 20 -7.35 6.41 20.82
N GLY A 21 -6.42 7.09 20.14
CA GLY A 21 -5.00 7.16 20.53
C GLY A 21 -4.17 5.90 20.21
N GLY A 22 -4.75 4.87 19.58
CA GLY A 22 -4.01 3.69 19.13
C GLY A 22 -3.14 3.97 17.91
N GLU A 23 -2.07 3.18 17.76
CA GLU A 23 -1.14 3.27 16.63
C GLU A 23 -1.44 2.21 15.56
N VAL A 24 -1.25 2.58 14.30
CA VAL A 24 -1.29 1.67 13.15
C VAL A 24 0.12 1.61 12.56
N ARG A 25 0.75 0.43 12.61
CA ARG A 25 2.09 0.20 12.05
C ARG A 25 1.99 -0.63 10.77
N LEU A 26 2.36 -0.02 9.64
CA LEU A 26 2.31 -0.66 8.32
C LEU A 26 3.72 -1.07 7.89
N LEU A 27 3.93 -2.37 7.68
CA LEU A 27 5.13 -2.92 7.07
C LEU A 27 4.74 -3.58 5.74
N GLU A 28 5.11 -2.97 4.63
CA GLU A 28 4.75 -3.48 3.31
C GLU A 28 5.70 -3.00 2.20
N HIS A 29 5.60 -3.63 1.03
CA HIS A 29 6.30 -3.18 -0.16
C HIS A 29 5.66 -1.88 -0.67
N VAL A 30 6.50 -0.87 -0.87
CA VAL A 30 6.08 0.44 -1.37
C VAL A 30 6.88 0.81 -2.61
N ARG A 31 6.31 1.70 -3.44
CA ARG A 31 7.01 2.26 -4.59
C ARG A 31 8.26 3.01 -4.13
N PRO A 32 9.46 2.69 -4.65
CA PRO A 32 10.67 3.45 -4.37
C PRO A 32 10.52 4.92 -4.76
N ARG A 33 11.14 5.82 -3.96
CA ARG A 33 11.15 7.28 -4.22
C ARG A 33 12.02 7.65 -5.42
N ASN A 34 13.06 6.85 -5.71
CA ASN A 34 13.89 7.05 -6.92
C ASN A 34 13.01 6.90 -8.17
N PRO A 35 12.97 7.89 -9.08
CA PRO A 35 12.07 7.87 -10.24
C PRO A 35 12.29 6.70 -11.19
N ILE A 36 13.54 6.28 -11.38
CA ILE A 36 13.90 5.18 -12.29
C ILE A 36 13.46 3.85 -11.68
N LEU A 37 13.87 3.58 -10.44
CA LEU A 37 13.46 2.37 -9.73
C LEU A 37 11.94 2.30 -9.55
N GLY A 38 11.29 3.44 -9.34
CA GLY A 38 9.84 3.54 -9.27
C GLY A 38 9.17 3.06 -10.57
N LYS A 39 9.66 3.47 -11.74
CA LYS A 39 9.13 2.99 -13.04
C LYS A 39 9.37 1.49 -13.23
N VAL A 40 10.53 0.97 -12.80
CA VAL A 40 10.81 -0.47 -12.83
C VAL A 40 9.80 -1.23 -11.97
N PHE A 41 9.51 -0.75 -10.76
CA PHE A 41 8.52 -1.36 -9.87
C PHE A 41 7.09 -1.26 -10.43
N ASP A 42 6.74 -0.14 -11.08
CA ASP A 42 5.45 0.04 -11.75
C ASP A 42 5.26 -0.99 -12.87
N TRP A 43 6.31 -1.32 -13.61
CA TRP A 43 6.26 -2.33 -14.68
C TRP A 43 6.26 -3.77 -14.16
N LEU A 44 6.99 -4.04 -13.07
CA LEU A 44 7.04 -5.38 -12.45
C LEU A 44 5.79 -5.73 -11.64
N SER A 45 5.09 -4.72 -11.12
CA SER A 45 3.91 -4.91 -10.25
C SER A 45 2.80 -5.81 -10.82
N PRO A 46 2.34 -5.64 -12.06
CA PRO A 46 1.35 -6.54 -12.66
C PRO A 46 1.82 -8.01 -12.69
N LEU A 47 3.12 -8.23 -12.90
CA LEU A 47 3.71 -9.57 -12.90
C LEU A 47 3.75 -10.14 -11.48
N THR A 48 4.24 -9.38 -10.49
CA THR A 48 4.30 -9.86 -9.10
C THR A 48 2.91 -10.13 -8.54
N ARG A 49 1.93 -9.27 -8.85
CA ARG A 49 0.54 -9.46 -8.46
C ARG A 49 -0.04 -10.76 -9.03
N ARG A 50 0.29 -11.09 -10.29
CA ARG A 50 -0.26 -12.27 -10.96
C ARG A 50 0.43 -13.58 -10.54
N VAL A 51 1.74 -13.54 -10.31
CA VAL A 51 2.54 -14.75 -10.02
C VAL A 51 2.66 -15.01 -8.52
N PHE A 52 2.90 -13.97 -7.73
CA PHE A 52 3.15 -14.08 -6.30
C PHE A 52 2.00 -13.56 -5.44
N GLY A 53 1.10 -12.73 -6.01
CA GLY A 53 -0.05 -12.13 -5.32
C GLY A 53 0.08 -10.64 -4.97
N PRO A 54 1.21 -10.14 -4.40
CA PRO A 54 1.26 -8.77 -3.89
C PRO A 54 1.56 -7.74 -4.99
N GLU A 55 0.92 -6.57 -4.83
CA GLU A 55 1.31 -5.35 -5.51
C GLU A 55 2.53 -4.73 -4.80
N ILE A 56 3.61 -4.46 -5.54
CA ILE A 56 4.87 -3.97 -4.95
C ILE A 56 5.10 -2.47 -5.12
N ASN A 57 4.27 -1.79 -5.92
CA ASN A 57 4.40 -0.36 -6.24
C ASN A 57 3.37 0.51 -5.51
N ARG A 58 2.84 0.07 -4.37
CA ARG A 58 1.86 0.84 -3.61
C ARG A 58 2.45 2.17 -3.12
N ARG A 59 1.67 3.25 -3.23
CA ARG A 59 1.97 4.57 -2.65
C ARG A 59 1.30 4.68 -1.27
N THR A 60 1.75 3.85 -0.33
CA THR A 60 1.07 3.68 0.97
C THR A 60 0.91 4.99 1.75
N GLU A 61 1.94 5.84 1.78
CA GLU A 61 1.84 7.15 2.45
C GLU A 61 0.70 8.02 1.87
N GLU A 62 0.47 7.96 0.56
CA GLU A 62 -0.61 8.68 -0.10
C GLU A 62 -1.98 8.06 0.22
N ASN A 63 -2.06 6.73 0.24
CA ASN A 63 -3.29 6.02 0.62
C ASN A 63 -3.70 6.33 2.07
N VAL A 64 -2.73 6.37 2.99
CA VAL A 64 -2.98 6.78 4.39
C VAL A 64 -3.53 8.20 4.44
N ARG A 65 -2.91 9.16 3.76
CA ARG A 65 -3.42 10.54 3.69
C ARG A 65 -4.84 10.63 3.12
N ARG A 66 -5.18 9.77 2.15
CA ARG A 66 -6.52 9.72 1.52
C ARG A 66 -7.59 9.04 2.41
N ALA A 67 -7.18 8.13 3.29
CA ALA A 67 -8.07 7.46 4.24
C ALA A 67 -8.42 8.34 5.46
N GLY A 68 -7.61 9.39 5.68
CA GLY A 68 -7.75 10.36 6.78
C GLY A 68 -7.20 9.85 8.10
#